data_AF-A0A4Q3ZAQ5-F1
#
_entry.id   AF-A0A4Q3ZAQ5-F1
#
_cell.length_a   1.000
_cell.length_b   1.000
_cell.length_c   1.000
_cell.angle_alpha   90.00
_cell.angle_beta   90.00
_cell.angle_gamma   90.00
#
_symmetry.space_group_name_H-M   'P 1'
#
loop_
_entity.id
_entity.type
_entity.pdbx_description
1 polymer ?
#
loop_
_entity_poly.entity_id
_entity_poly.type
_entity_poly.pdbx_seq_one_letter_code
_entity_poly.pdbx_strand_id
1 'polypeptide(L)' 'MKNDSFKTRAPLGYLIHEVARQMKRRFEDEARLHNITLPQWRTLTQIAANEGITQAQLASNIDVDPMTLSGILNR' A
#
# COMPACT_ATOMS: atom_id res chain seq x y z
N MET A 1 7.01 11.97 -37.63
CA MET A 1 6.20 10.88 -37.02
C MET A 1 7.11 9.96 -36.22
N LYS A 2 7.46 10.34 -34.99
CA LYS A 2 8.33 9.54 -34.10
C LYS A 2 7.87 9.79 -32.66
N ASN A 3 6.82 9.10 -32.19
CA ASN A 3 6.61 8.98 -30.74
C ASN A 3 5.70 7.83 -30.27
N ASP A 4 5.31 6.88 -31.12
CA ASP A 4 4.41 5.79 -30.71
C ASP A 4 5.11 4.51 -30.24
N SER A 5 6.43 4.37 -30.45
CA SER A 5 7.12 3.13 -30.05
C SER A 5 7.36 3.04 -28.53
N PHE A 6 7.52 4.16 -27.82
CA PHE A 6 7.67 4.18 -26.36
C PHE A 6 6.37 3.78 -25.63
N LYS A 7 5.20 4.15 -26.17
CA LYS A 7 3.90 3.68 -25.65
C LYS A 7 3.70 2.17 -25.84
N THR A 8 4.28 1.60 -26.90
CA THR A 8 4.01 0.21 -27.31
C THR A 8 4.94 -0.82 -26.67
N ARG A 9 6.10 -0.40 -26.15
CA ARG A 9 7.02 -1.23 -25.37
C ARG A 9 7.52 -0.49 -24.13
N ALA A 10 6.58 -0.03 -23.31
CA ALA A 10 6.94 0.41 -21.97
C ALA A 10 7.72 -0.73 -21.29
N PRO A 11 8.92 -0.48 -20.73
CA PRO A 11 9.66 -1.49 -19.98
C PRO A 11 8.73 -2.09 -18.92
N LEU A 12 8.77 -3.42 -18.74
CA LEU A 12 7.88 -4.12 -17.80
C LEU A 12 7.85 -3.45 -16.42
N GLY A 13 9.01 -2.98 -15.93
CA GLY A 13 9.11 -2.25 -14.67
C GLY A 13 8.29 -0.95 -14.61
N TYR A 14 8.17 -0.22 -15.72
CA TYR A 14 7.31 0.96 -15.81
C TYR A 14 5.84 0.60 -15.72
N LEU A 15 5.41 -0.46 -16.42
CA LEU A 15 4.01 -0.92 -16.35
C LEU A 15 3.66 -1.42 -14.94
N ILE A 16 4.56 -2.16 -14.29
CA ILE A 16 4.39 -2.58 -12.89
C ILE A 16 4.28 -1.35 -11.98
N HIS A 17 5.13 -0.34 -12.17
CA HIS A 17 5.07 0.89 -11.39
C HIS A 17 3.73 1.62 -11.56
N GLU A 18 3.25 1.79 -12.80
CA GLU A 18 1.96 2.43 -13.07
C GLU A 18 0.79 1.63 -12.49
N VAL A 19 0.80 0.30 -12.62
CA VAL A 19 -0.21 -0.57 -12.00
C VAL A 19 -0.18 -0.43 -10.48
N ALA A 20 1.00 -0.48 -9.85
CA ALA A 20 1.14 -0.30 -8.40
C ALA A 20 0.63 1.08 -7.95
N ARG A 21 0.89 2.13 -8.73
CA ARG A 21 0.39 3.49 -8.46
C ARG A 21 -1.13 3.56 -8.56
N GLN A 22 -1.75 2.95 -9.57
CA GLN A 22 -3.21 2.88 -9.71
C GLN A 22 -3.84 2.07 -8.57
N MET A 23 -3.25 0.94 -8.20
CA MET A 23 -3.70 0.12 -7.06
C MET A 23 -3.62 0.91 -5.75
N LYS A 24 -2.51 1.63 -5.51
CA LYS A 24 -2.36 2.50 -4.35
C LYS A 24 -3.50 3.53 -4.27
N ARG A 25 -3.80 4.21 -5.38
CA ARG A 25 -4.89 5.19 -5.42
C ARG A 25 -6.23 4.55 -5.09
N ARG A 26 -6.54 3.39 -5.69
CA ARG A 26 -7.80 2.68 -5.39
C ARG A 26 -7.91 2.33 -3.91
N PHE A 27 -6.82 1.88 -3.27
CA PHE A 27 -6.83 1.63 -1.83
C PHE A 27 -6.96 2.93 -1.01
N GLU A 28 -6.35 4.03 -1.43
CA GLU A 28 -6.56 5.32 -0.75
C GLU A 28 -8.00 5.81 -0.88
N ASP A 29 -8.64 5.63 -2.03
CA ASP A 29 -10.02 6.02 -2.30
C ASP A 29 -11.00 5.25 -1.40
N GLU A 30 -10.83 3.93 -1.34
CA GLU A 30 -11.66 3.07 -0.51
C GLU A 30 -11.40 3.30 1.00
N ALA A 31 -10.16 3.62 1.41
CA ALA A 31 -9.83 3.92 2.82
C ALA A 31 -10.61 5.15 3.31
N ARG A 32 -10.73 6.16 2.44
CA ARG A 32 -11.47 7.39 2.72
C ARG A 32 -12.95 7.15 2.95
N LEU A 33 -13.56 6.14 2.33
CA LEU A 33 -14.96 5.77 2.60
C LEU A 33 -15.16 5.31 4.04
N HIS A 34 -14.12 4.78 4.67
CA HIS A 34 -14.11 4.31 6.06
C HIS A 34 -13.46 5.30 7.04
N ASN A 35 -13.11 6.52 6.59
CA ASN A 35 -12.38 7.52 7.38
C ASN A 35 -11.04 7.03 7.97
N ILE A 36 -10.38 6.10 7.29
CA ILE A 36 -9.06 5.59 7.69
C ILE A 36 -8.01 5.92 6.63
N THR A 37 -6.75 5.94 7.06
CA THR A 37 -5.59 6.14 6.18
C THR A 37 -5.15 4.82 5.53
N LEU A 38 -4.41 4.89 4.42
CA LEU A 38 -3.85 3.69 3.78
C LEU A 38 -2.96 2.86 4.72
N PRO A 39 -2.09 3.44 5.58
CA PRO A 39 -1.38 2.67 6.59
C PRO A 39 -2.31 1.95 7.58
N GLN A 40 -3.35 2.61 8.10
CA GLN A 40 -4.34 1.97 8.99
C GLN A 40 -5.05 0.81 8.30
N TRP A 41 -5.44 0.95 7.04
CA TRP A 41 -6.03 -0.17 6.31
C TRP A 41 -5.03 -1.32 6.13
N ARG A 42 -3.79 -1.05 5.68
CA ARG A 42 -2.76 -2.10 5.57
C ARG A 42 -2.58 -2.85 6.88
N THR A 43 -2.57 -2.11 8.00
CA THR A 43 -2.54 -2.69 9.35
C THR A 43 -3.74 -3.62 9.59
N LEU A 44 -4.98 -3.17 9.34
CA LEU A 44 -6.17 -3.99 9.52
C LEU A 44 -6.15 -5.26 8.65
N THR A 45 -5.74 -5.15 7.39
CA THR A 45 -5.63 -6.30 6.48
C THR A 45 -4.61 -7.32 6.97
N GLN A 46 -3.48 -6.86 7.51
CA GLN A 46 -2.46 -7.75 8.06
C GLN A 46 -2.92 -8.46 9.34
N ILE A 47 -3.67 -7.77 10.20
CA ILE A 47 -4.27 -8.37 11.40
C ILE A 47 -5.32 -9.41 11.01
N ALA A 48 -6.20 -9.09 10.05
CA ALA A 48 -7.23 -10.00 9.58
C ALA A 48 -6.65 -11.27 8.90
N ALA A 49 -5.49 -11.14 8.24
CA ALA A 49 -4.81 -12.27 7.61
C ALA A 49 -3.94 -13.09 8.59
N ASN A 50 -3.49 -12.48 9.69
CA ASN A 50 -2.55 -13.08 10.65
C ASN A 50 -3.00 -12.77 12.08
N GLU A 51 -4.04 -13.47 12.56
CA GLU A 51 -4.50 -13.31 13.94
C GLU A 51 -3.36 -13.59 14.93
N GLY A 52 -3.24 -12.74 15.96
CA GLY A 52 -2.17 -12.86 16.97
C GLY A 52 -0.79 -12.36 16.52
N ILE A 53 -0.67 -11.72 15.35
CA ILE A 53 0.58 -11.10 14.90
C ILE A 53 1.09 -10.06 15.92
N THR A 54 2.39 -10.10 16.22
CA THR A 54 3.00 -9.11 17.12
C THR A 54 3.14 -7.76 16.42
N GLN A 55 3.16 -6.66 17.18
CA GLN A 55 3.39 -5.33 16.61
C GLN A 55 4.72 -5.23 15.85
N ALA A 56 5.78 -5.91 16.32
CA ALA A 56 7.07 -5.91 15.62
C ALA A 56 6.98 -6.57 14.23
N GLN A 57 6.27 -7.70 14.13
CA GLN A 57 6.04 -8.37 12.85
C GLN A 57 5.11 -7.56 11.95
N LEU A 58 4.07 -6.95 12.53
CA LEU A 58 3.14 -6.10 11.82
C LEU A 58 3.84 -4.86 11.22
N ALA A 59 4.77 -4.25 11.95
CA ALA A 59 5.56 -3.12 11.49
C ALA A 59 6.44 -3.50 10.29
N SER A 60 7.11 -4.65 10.38
CA SER A 60 7.89 -5.24 9.28
C SER A 60 7.02 -5.52 8.06
N ASN A 61 5.84 -6.13 8.23
CA ASN A 61 4.95 -6.52 7.14
C ASN A 61 4.39 -5.33 6.35
N ILE A 62 4.23 -4.17 7.00
CA ILE A 62 3.74 -2.95 6.34
C ILE A 62 4.86 -1.94 6.02
N ASP A 63 6.12 -2.32 6.24
CA ASP A 63 7.34 -1.54 5.96
C ASP A 63 7.35 -0.18 6.67
N VAL A 64 7.08 -0.19 7.99
CA VAL A 64 7.18 0.98 8.86
C VAL A 64 7.99 0.66 10.11
N ASP A 65 8.53 1.69 10.76
CA ASP A 65 9.17 1.52 12.05
C ASP A 65 8.14 1.28 13.18
N PRO A 66 8.54 0.65 14.30
CA PRO A 66 7.63 0.35 15.40
C PRO A 66 6.93 1.57 16.03
N MET A 67 7.58 2.73 16.07
CA MET A 67 6.99 3.97 16.61
C MET A 67 5.88 4.46 15.68
N THR A 68 6.11 4.44 14.37
CA THR A 68 5.08 4.73 13.36
C THR A 68 3.90 3.78 13.47
N LEU A 69 4.13 2.47 13.62
CA LEU A 69 3.04 1.51 13.83
C LEU A 69 2.25 1.83 15.11
N SER A 70 2.93 2.16 16.20
CA SER A 70 2.27 2.53 17.46
C SER A 70 1.37 3.75 17.27
N GLY A 71 1.83 4.75 16.51
CA GLY A 71 1.03 5.91 16.13
C GLY A 71 -0.15 5.59 15.21
N ILE A 72 -0.04 4.56 14.37
CA ILE A 72 -1.13 4.06 13.52
C ILE A 72 -2.21 3.37 14.36
N LEU A 73 -1.81 2.54 15.33
CA LEU A 73 -2.73 1.77 16.18
C LEU A 73 -3.48 2.62 17.21
N ASN A 74 -2.91 3.75 17.61
CA ASN A 74 -3.49 4.64 18.63
C ASN A 74 -4.51 5.64 18.06
N ARG A 75 -4.62 5.79 16.74
CA ARG A 75 -5.54 6.72 16.05
C ARG A 75 -6.78 5.98 15.57
#